data_AF-A0A945HDV5-F1
#
_entry.id   AF-A0A945HDV5-F1
#
_cell.length_a   1.000
_cell.length_b   1.000
_cell.length_c   1.000
_cell.angle_alpha   90.00
_cell.angle_beta   90.00
_cell.angle_gamma   90.00
#
_symmetry.space_group_name_H-M   'P 1'
#
loop_
_entity.id
_entity.type
_entity.pdbx_description
1 polymer ?
#
loop_
_entity_poly.entity_id
_entity_poly.type
_entity_poly.pdbx_seq_one_letter_code
_entity_poly.pdbx_strand_id
1 'polypeptide(L)'
;AEDPDSGLHRMSADIASAIYRRLAISGVVLSTEGFRSLEAAYDRTALDLIDRYEADAAFNGLNYDRHGEEAAIQVFAGAIVRAGAEFLEDPLESTFIPSWSRVRSEIPDMAERLVAAVEADAAS
;
A
#
# COMPACT_ATOMS: atom_id res chain seq x y z
N ALA A 1 6.47 20.05 3.98
CA ALA A 1 5.31 19.15 4.03
C ALA A 1 5.41 18.27 2.79
N GLU A 2 5.59 16.97 2.97
CA GLU A 2 5.61 16.01 1.86
C GLU A 2 4.20 15.91 1.27
N ASP A 3 4.12 15.85 -0.06
CA ASP A 3 2.86 15.76 -0.80
C ASP A 3 2.23 14.37 -0.57
N PRO A 4 1.02 14.28 0.02
CA PRO A 4 0.33 13.03 0.32
C PRO A 4 0.07 12.15 -0.90
N ASP A 5 0.08 12.73 -2.11
CA ASP A 5 -0.19 12.04 -3.36
C ASP A 5 1.10 11.62 -4.10
N SER A 6 2.26 11.77 -3.44
CA SER A 6 3.56 11.43 -3.99
C SER A 6 4.41 10.57 -3.04
N GLY A 7 5.40 9.88 -3.60
CA GLY A 7 6.42 9.17 -2.83
C GLY A 7 5.87 8.05 -1.94
N LEU A 8 6.46 7.91 -0.75
CA LEU A 8 6.18 6.83 0.20
C LEU A 8 4.73 6.86 0.69
N HIS A 9 4.17 8.05 0.94
CA HIS A 9 2.79 8.24 1.38
C HIS A 9 1.77 7.58 0.47
N ARG A 10 1.88 7.82 -0.84
CA ARG A 10 0.99 7.21 -1.84
C ARG A 10 1.14 5.69 -1.88
N MET A 11 2.39 5.20 -1.85
CA MET A 11 2.65 3.75 -1.87
C MET A 11 2.03 3.05 -0.65
N SER A 12 2.10 3.67 0.53
CA SER A 12 1.50 3.15 1.76
C SER A 12 -0.03 3.03 1.66
N ALA A 13 -0.69 4.06 1.12
CA ALA A 13 -2.13 4.05 0.91
C ALA A 13 -2.54 2.99 -0.13
N ASP A 14 -1.79 2.87 -1.23
CA ASP A 14 -2.03 1.85 -2.27
C ASP A 14 -1.92 0.43 -1.70
N ILE A 15 -0.92 0.17 -0.85
CA ILE A 15 -0.73 -1.13 -0.17
C ILE A 15 -1.89 -1.40 0.79
N ALA A 16 -2.27 -0.43 1.63
CA ALA A 16 -3.38 -0.58 2.57
C ALA A 16 -4.70 -0.90 1.83
N SER A 17 -5.01 -0.14 0.78
CA SER A 17 -6.18 -0.36 -0.09
C SER A 17 -6.17 -1.74 -0.74
N ALA A 18 -5.02 -2.24 -1.20
CA ALA A 18 -4.91 -3.59 -1.74
C ALA A 18 -5.22 -4.68 -0.70
N ILE A 19 -4.75 -4.52 0.54
CA ILE A 19 -5.04 -5.43 1.66
C ILE A 19 -6.54 -5.42 1.98
N TYR A 20 -7.15 -4.24 2.09
CA TYR A 20 -8.59 -4.10 2.40
C TYR A 20 -9.47 -4.78 1.36
N ARG A 21 -9.19 -4.57 0.07
CA ARG A 21 -9.88 -5.26 -1.02
C ARG A 21 -9.73 -6.78 -0.92
N ARG A 22 -8.52 -7.28 -0.62
CA ARG A 22 -8.30 -8.72 -0.46
C ARG A 22 -9.09 -9.30 0.70
N LEU A 23 -9.15 -8.60 1.83
CA LEU A 23 -9.95 -8.99 3.00
C LEU A 23 -11.44 -9.02 2.65
N ALA A 24 -11.95 -7.99 1.98
CA ALA A 24 -13.34 -7.91 1.54
C ALA A 24 -13.72 -9.04 0.56
N ILE A 25 -12.88 -9.33 -0.43
CA ILE A 25 -13.07 -10.48 -1.35
C ILE A 25 -13.13 -11.81 -0.57
N SER A 26 -12.40 -11.89 0.54
CA SER A 26 -12.36 -13.07 1.40
C SER A 26 -13.54 -13.12 2.40
N GLY A 27 -14.48 -12.17 2.32
CA GLY A 27 -15.69 -12.12 3.14
C GLY A 27 -15.53 -11.39 4.48
N VAL A 28 -14.42 -10.68 4.69
CA VAL A 28 -14.23 -9.85 5.89
C VAL A 28 -15.05 -8.57 5.74
N VAL A 29 -15.86 -8.28 6.76
CA VAL A 29 -16.61 -7.02 6.84
C VAL A 29 -15.69 -5.94 7.39
N LEU A 30 -15.47 -4.89 6.59
CA LEU A 30 -14.69 -3.71 6.98
C LEU A 30 -15.65 -2.57 7.29
N SER A 31 -15.42 -1.86 8.39
CA SER A 31 -16.24 -0.74 8.85
C SER A 31 -15.37 0.40 9.36
N THR A 32 -15.95 1.58 9.50
CA THR A 32 -15.27 2.77 10.06
C THR A 32 -14.68 2.48 11.45
N GLU A 33 -15.40 1.80 12.32
CA GLU A 33 -14.95 1.40 13.66
C GLU A 33 -13.84 0.35 13.59
N GLY A 34 -13.91 -0.56 12.61
CA GLY A 34 -12.85 -1.52 12.32
C GLY A 34 -11.54 -0.83 11.96
N PHE A 35 -11.58 0.19 11.10
CA PHE A 35 -10.39 0.97 10.73
C PHE A 35 -9.83 1.78 11.90
N ARG A 36 -10.66 2.38 12.75
CA ARG A 36 -10.19 3.05 13.99
C ARG A 36 -9.49 2.07 14.94
N SER A 37 -10.01 0.85 15.04
CA SER A 37 -9.39 -0.20 15.84
C SER A 37 -8.06 -0.66 15.24
N LEU A 38 -7.99 -0.74 13.90
CA LEU A 38 -6.77 -1.09 13.17
C LEU A 38 -5.68 -0.02 13.33
N GLU A 39 -6.02 1.26 13.24
CA GLU A 39 -5.11 2.38 13.48
C GLU A 39 -4.47 2.29 14.88
N ALA A 40 -5.29 2.13 15.93
CA ALA A 40 -4.79 1.99 17.30
C ALA A 40 -3.91 0.74 17.49
N ALA A 41 -4.25 -0.37 16.83
CA ALA A 41 -3.46 -1.59 16.87
C ALA A 41 -2.13 -1.43 16.12
N TYR A 42 -2.13 -0.70 15.00
CA TYR A 42 -0.95 -0.36 14.23
C TYR A 42 0.00 0.49 15.07
N ASP A 43 -0.47 1.60 15.64
CA ASP A 43 0.35 2.51 16.45
C ASP A 43 1.02 1.78 17.62
N ARG A 44 0.24 0.97 18.35
CA ARG A 44 0.77 0.18 19.46
C ARG A 44 1.87 -0.78 19.00
N THR A 45 1.63 -1.50 17.91
CA THR A 45 2.61 -2.47 17.38
C THR A 45 3.87 -1.76 16.88
N ALA A 46 3.70 -0.61 16.22
CA ALA A 46 4.79 0.16 15.66
C ALA A 46 5.68 0.77 16.76
N LEU A 47 5.08 1.29 17.84
CA LEU A 47 5.82 1.75 19.02
C LEU A 47 6.60 0.61 19.69
N ASP A 48 6.00 -0.57 19.85
CA ASP A 48 6.70 -1.75 20.38
C ASP A 48 7.88 -2.18 19.49
N LEU A 49 7.78 -1.98 18.17
CA LEU A 49 8.84 -2.32 17.21
C LEU A 49 9.99 -1.32 17.26
N ILE A 50 9.72 -0.03 17.48
CA ILE A 50 10.78 0.98 17.63
C ILE A 50 11.76 0.58 18.72
N ASP A 51 11.26 0.22 19.90
CA ASP A 51 12.12 -0.13 21.02
C ASP A 51 12.98 -1.38 20.71
N ARG A 52 12.43 -2.33 19.95
CA ARG A 52 13.14 -3.54 19.53
C ARG A 52 14.22 -3.23 18.49
N TYR A 53 13.92 -2.40 17.51
CA TYR A 53 14.87 -2.05 16.45
C TYR A 53 15.95 -1.10 16.95
N GLU A 54 15.65 -0.23 17.92
CA GLU A 54 16.68 0.56 18.61
C GLU A 54 17.66 -0.35 19.36
N ALA A 55 17.14 -1.36 20.08
CA ALA A 55 17.98 -2.34 20.77
C ALA A 55 18.81 -3.20 19.79
N ASP A 56 18.24 -3.62 18.67
CA ASP A 56 18.93 -4.38 17.63
C ASP A 56 20.03 -3.54 16.96
N ALA A 57 19.74 -2.28 16.62
CA ALA A 57 20.73 -1.35 16.09
C ALA A 57 21.89 -1.14 17.07
N ALA A 58 21.59 -0.93 18.37
CA ALA A 58 22.60 -0.80 19.40
C ALA A 58 23.48 -2.06 19.54
N PHE A 59 22.88 -3.26 19.48
CA PHE A 59 23.61 -4.52 19.52
C PHE A 59 24.56 -4.68 18.31
N ASN A 60 24.12 -4.23 17.13
CA ASN A 60 24.91 -4.30 15.90
C ASN A 60 25.82 -3.08 15.67
N GLY A 61 25.87 -2.12 16.60
CA GLY A 61 26.67 -0.90 16.46
C GLY A 61 26.21 0.04 15.35
N LEU A 62 24.93 -0.04 14.96
CA LEU A 62 24.30 0.82 13.97
C LEU A 62 23.70 2.07 14.62
N ASN A 63 23.70 3.19 13.88
CA ASN A 63 22.96 4.38 14.30
C ASN A 63 21.46 4.18 14.06
N TYR A 64 20.64 4.54 15.04
CA TYR A 64 19.18 4.44 14.94
C TYR A 64 18.55 5.83 15.15
N ASP A 65 17.85 6.34 14.13
CA ASP A 65 17.13 7.60 14.22
C ASP A 65 15.70 7.36 14.71
N ARG A 66 15.53 7.28 16.02
CA ARG A 66 14.22 7.06 16.64
C ARG A 66 13.19 8.10 16.20
N HIS A 67 13.58 9.38 16.08
CA HIS A 67 12.64 10.44 15.74
C HIS A 67 12.14 10.30 14.30
N GLY A 68 13.04 9.96 13.37
CA GLY A 68 12.69 9.65 11.99
C GLY A 68 11.74 8.45 11.89
N GLU A 69 11.98 7.40 12.68
CA GLU A 69 11.12 6.21 12.73
C GLU A 69 9.72 6.54 13.30
N GLU A 70 9.64 7.31 14.39
CA GLU A 70 8.35 7.77 14.94
C GLU A 70 7.57 8.64 13.94
N ALA A 71 8.26 9.51 13.20
CA ALA A 71 7.64 10.32 12.15
C ALA A 71 7.10 9.45 11.01
N ALA A 72 7.85 8.42 10.60
CA ALA A 72 7.41 7.48 9.57
C ALA A 72 6.14 6.72 10.02
N ILE A 73 6.06 6.28 11.28
CA ILE A 73 4.85 5.61 11.81
C ILE A 73 3.61 6.50 11.63
N GLN A 74 3.71 7.78 11.97
CA GLN A 74 2.58 8.71 11.83
C GLN A 74 2.12 8.86 10.36
N VAL A 75 3.07 8.86 9.43
CA VAL A 75 2.81 8.86 7.98
C VAL A 75 2.02 7.61 7.57
N PHE A 76 2.45 6.42 8.00
CA PHE A 76 1.79 5.17 7.67
C PHE A 76 0.42 5.02 8.36
N ALA A 77 0.28 5.44 9.61
CA ALA A 77 -0.99 5.47 10.33
C ALA A 77 -2.02 6.33 9.58
N GLY A 78 -1.62 7.52 9.14
CA GLY A 78 -2.46 8.38 8.30
C GLY A 78 -2.87 7.71 6.98
N ALA A 79 -1.97 6.97 6.35
CA ALA A 79 -2.27 6.22 5.12
C ALA A 79 -3.29 5.09 5.35
N ILE A 80 -3.21 4.38 6.47
CA ILE A 80 -4.16 3.31 6.87
C ILE A 80 -5.58 3.88 6.98
N VAL A 81 -5.72 5.02 7.66
CA VAL A 81 -7.02 5.69 7.85
C VAL A 81 -7.57 6.25 6.55
N ARG A 82 -6.74 6.95 5.77
CA ARG A 82 -7.12 7.50 4.46
C ARG A 82 -7.61 6.40 3.52
N ALA A 83 -6.82 5.35 3.34
CA ALA A 83 -7.19 4.21 2.51
C ALA A 83 -8.47 3.52 3.00
N GLY A 84 -8.70 3.49 4.31
CA GLY A 84 -9.92 2.92 4.90
C GLY A 84 -11.15 3.76 4.57
N ALA A 85 -11.03 5.08 4.64
CA ALA A 85 -12.10 6.01 4.25
C ALA A 85 -12.42 5.90 2.75
N GLU A 86 -11.40 5.94 1.89
CA GLU A 86 -11.54 5.78 0.43
C GLU A 86 -12.19 4.43 0.09
N PHE A 87 -11.76 3.36 0.75
CA PHE A 87 -12.35 2.02 0.57
C PHE A 87 -13.84 1.97 0.98
N LEU A 88 -14.27 2.71 2.00
CA LEU A 88 -15.67 2.73 2.42
C LEU A 88 -16.55 3.59 1.49
N GLU A 89 -15.98 4.63 0.89
CA GLU A 89 -16.67 5.48 -0.09
C GLU A 89 -16.89 4.74 -1.41
N ASP A 90 -15.86 4.10 -1.96
CA ASP A 90 -15.96 3.25 -3.14
C ASP A 90 -15.16 1.94 -2.99
N PRO A 91 -15.78 0.89 -2.42
CA PRO A 91 -15.13 -0.42 -2.23
C PRO A 91 -14.71 -1.10 -3.53
N LEU A 92 -15.28 -0.66 -4.67
CA LEU A 92 -15.10 -1.26 -5.98
C LEU A 92 -14.36 -0.34 -6.96
N GLU A 93 -13.84 0.81 -6.51
CA GLU A 93 -13.11 1.73 -7.39
C GLU A 93 -11.99 0.96 -8.09
N SER A 94 -12.10 0.90 -9.42
CA SER A 94 -11.52 -0.19 -10.20
C SER A 94 -9.99 -0.11 -10.21
N THR A 95 -9.35 -0.86 -9.32
CA THR A 95 -7.89 -1.07 -9.32
C THR A 95 -7.53 -2.52 -9.59
N PHE A 96 -8.47 -3.33 -10.08
CA PHE A 96 -8.10 -4.63 -10.62
C PHE A 96 -7.52 -4.41 -12.00
N ILE A 97 -6.21 -4.66 -12.14
CA ILE A 97 -5.62 -4.92 -13.44
C ILE A 97 -6.50 -6.01 -14.08
N PRO A 98 -7.12 -5.74 -15.24
CA PRO A 98 -8.00 -6.70 -15.87
C PRO A 98 -7.25 -8.01 -16.09
N SER A 99 -7.92 -9.15 -15.86
CA SER A 99 -7.32 -10.45 -16.11
C SER A 99 -6.86 -10.52 -17.58
N TRP A 100 -5.79 -11.26 -17.88
CA TRP A 100 -5.36 -11.48 -19.26
C TRP A 100 -6.46 -12.07 -20.15
N SER A 101 -7.40 -12.81 -19.56
CA SER A 101 -8.59 -13.26 -20.28
C SER A 101 -9.49 -12.09 -20.70
N ARG A 102 -9.75 -11.14 -19.81
CA ARG A 102 -10.53 -9.93 -20.10
C ARG A 102 -9.80 -9.00 -21.06
N VAL A 103 -8.49 -8.83 -20.90
CA VAL A 103 -7.67 -8.03 -21.82
C VAL A 103 -7.76 -8.58 -23.24
N ARG A 104 -7.62 -9.90 -23.42
CA ARG A 104 -7.73 -10.52 -24.75
C ARG A 104 -9.15 -10.46 -25.35
N SER A 105 -10.20 -10.45 -24.52
CA SER A 105 -11.57 -10.31 -25.05
C SER A 105 -11.87 -8.88 -25.50
N GLU A 106 -11.37 -7.88 -24.77
CA GLU A 106 -11.61 -6.45 -25.06
C GLU A 106 -10.61 -5.88 -26.07
N ILE A 107 -9.38 -6.40 -26.08
CA ILE A 107 -8.27 -5.97 -26.93
C ILE A 107 -7.62 -7.22 -27.54
N PRO A 108 -8.21 -7.79 -28.60
CA PRO A 108 -7.75 -9.06 -29.18
C PRO A 108 -6.32 -9.03 -29.70
N ASP A 109 -5.83 -7.86 -30.14
CA ASP A 109 -4.51 -7.63 -30.73
C ASP A 109 -3.45 -7.15 -29.71
N MET A 110 -3.76 -7.19 -28.40
CA MET A 110 -2.85 -6.70 -27.37
C MET A 110 -1.50 -7.43 -27.35
N ALA A 111 -1.51 -8.74 -27.61
CA ALA A 111 -0.28 -9.54 -27.57
C ALA A 111 0.68 -9.11 -28.68
N GLU A 112 0.16 -8.94 -29.90
CA GLU A 112 0.93 -8.48 -31.06
C GLU A 112 1.46 -7.07 -30.85
N ARG A 113 0.65 -6.17 -30.27
CA ARG A 113 1.07 -4.81 -29.93
C ARG A 113 2.20 -4.78 -28.90
N LEU A 114 2.14 -5.65 -27.89
CA LEU A 114 3.21 -5.77 -26.89
C LEU A 114 4.50 -6.28 -27.51
N VAL A 115 4.44 -7.30 -28.37
CA VAL A 115 5.63 -7.81 -29.09
C VAL A 115 6.26 -6.70 -29.93
N ALA A 116 5.46 -6.01 -30.75
CA ALA A 116 5.95 -4.92 -31.59
C ALA A 116 6.58 -3.78 -30.79
N ALA A 117 6.03 -3.44 -29.62
CA ALA A 117 6.60 -2.41 -28.74
C ALA A 117 7.96 -2.82 -28.18
N VAL A 118 8.12 -4.09 -27.76
CA VAL A 118 9.39 -4.61 -27.26
C VAL A 118 10.45 -4.67 -28.37
N GLU A 119 10.06 -5.07 -29.59
CA GLU A 119 10.96 -5.08 -30.75
C GLU A 119 11.43 -3.66 -31.12
N ALA A 120 10.53 -2.67 -31.05
CA ALA A 120 10.88 -1.27 -31.32
C ALA A 120 11.82 -0.68 -30.26
N ASP A 121 11.62 -1.02 -28.98
CA ASP A 121 12.50 -0.60 -27.88
C ASP A 121 13.89 -1.23 -28.00
N ALA A 122 13.96 -2.52 -28.35
CA ALA A 122 15.22 -3.22 -28.57
C ALA A 122 16.02 -2.72 -29.80
N ALA A 123 15.35 -2.04 -30.73
CA ALA A 123 15.96 -1.43 -31.91
C ALA A 123 16.42 0.03 -31.70
N SER A 124 16.08 0.65 -30.56
CA SER A 124 16.54 1.98 -30.15
C SER A 124 17.84 1.92 -29.36
#